data_AF-A0A4R1BMR0-F1
#
_entry.id   AF-A0A4R1BMR0-F1
#
_cell.length_a   1.000
_cell.length_b   1.000
_cell.length_c   1.000
_cell.angle_alpha   90.00
_cell.angle_beta   90.00
_cell.angle_gamma   90.00
#
_symmetry.space_group_name_H-M   'P 1'
#
loop_
_entity.id
_entity.type
_entity.pdbx_description
1 polymer ?
#
loop_
_entity_poly.entity_id
_entity_poly.type
_entity_poly.pdbx_seq_one_letter_code
_entity_poly.pdbx_strand_id
1 'polypeptide(L)'
;MKAIRRIPPFLRNKFFIAGVGFLVWLLFFDRNDFFIQRERRAELRALQASKKHYQQQIDQERKFADNLRNDPATIERFARERYGMKRENEDLFLVPGAKNSEPSAQ
;
A
#
# COMPACT_ATOMS: atom_id res chain seq x y z
N MET A 1 -6.41 8.47 -57.00
CA MET A 1 -6.30 7.00 -56.93
C MET A 1 -4.97 6.50 -57.49
N LYS A 2 -3.85 6.65 -56.76
CA LYS A 2 -2.51 6.14 -57.19
C LYS A 2 -1.89 5.14 -56.20
N ALA A 3 -2.42 5.00 -54.99
CA ALA A 3 -1.83 4.17 -53.92
C ALA A 3 -1.96 2.66 -54.19
N ILE A 4 -3.02 2.23 -54.88
CA ILE A 4 -3.28 0.80 -55.17
C ILE A 4 -2.26 0.23 -56.18
N ARG A 5 -1.63 1.07 -57.01
CA ARG A 5 -0.70 0.64 -58.06
C ARG A 5 0.70 0.26 -57.56
N ARG A 6 1.02 0.48 -56.28
CA ARG A 6 2.33 0.16 -55.67
C ARG A 6 2.25 -0.86 -54.54
N ILE A 7 1.18 -1.65 -54.46
CA ILE A 7 1.07 -2.69 -53.45
C ILE A 7 1.90 -3.90 -53.92
N PRO A 8 2.92 -4.33 -53.17
CA PRO A 8 3.70 -5.52 -53.48
C PRO A 8 2.81 -6.78 -53.59
N PRO A 9 3.13 -7.76 -54.46
CA PRO A 9 2.26 -8.91 -54.73
C PRO A 9 1.98 -9.77 -53.48
N PHE A 10 2.87 -9.80 -52.50
CA PHE A 10 2.67 -10.53 -51.24
C PHE A 10 1.54 -9.96 -50.38
N LEU A 11 1.28 -8.65 -50.44
CA LEU A 11 0.18 -7.97 -49.73
C LEU A 11 -1.20 -8.24 -50.37
N ARG A 12 -1.25 -8.92 -51.51
CA ARG A 12 -2.49 -9.31 -52.20
C ARG A 12 -2.90 -10.75 -51.88
N ASN A 13 -2.04 -11.51 -51.19
CA ASN A 13 -2.33 -12.87 -50.78
C ASN A 13 -3.30 -12.86 -49.58
N LYS A 14 -4.47 -13.49 -49.75
CA LYS A 14 -5.48 -13.63 -48.69
C LYS A 14 -4.93 -14.27 -47.41
N PHE A 15 -3.99 -15.21 -47.52
CA PHE A 15 -3.37 -15.86 -46.36
C PHE A 15 -2.40 -14.93 -45.63
N PHE A 16 -1.70 -14.04 -46.33
CA PHE A 16 -0.83 -13.05 -45.72
C PHE A 16 -1.63 -11.99 -44.98
N ILE A 17 -2.70 -11.46 -45.59
CA ILE A 17 -3.60 -10.50 -44.93
C ILE A 17 -4.27 -11.13 -43.71
N ALA A 18 -4.75 -12.37 -43.83
CA ALA A 18 -5.32 -13.10 -42.69
C ALA A 18 -4.29 -13.33 -41.58
N GLY A 19 -3.06 -13.69 -41.92
CA GLY A 19 -1.96 -13.88 -40.96
C GLY A 19 -1.56 -12.59 -40.25
N VAL A 20 -1.46 -11.47 -40.99
CA VAL A 20 -1.17 -10.15 -40.41
C VAL A 20 -2.34 -9.69 -39.53
N GLY A 21 -3.58 -9.87 -39.98
CA GLY A 21 -4.77 -9.58 -39.18
C GLY A 21 -4.82 -10.41 -37.89
N PHE A 22 -4.46 -11.69 -37.97
CA PHE A 22 -4.36 -12.57 -36.80
C PHE A 22 -3.22 -12.17 -35.85
N LEU A 23 -2.06 -11.76 -36.36
CA LEU A 23 -0.96 -11.24 -35.55
C LEU A 23 -1.35 -9.93 -34.87
N VAL A 24 -1.99 -9.00 -35.59
CA VAL A 24 -2.52 -7.77 -35.01
C VAL A 24 -3.59 -8.09 -33.96
N TRP A 25 -4.44 -9.09 -34.19
CA TRP A 25 -5.42 -9.55 -33.20
C TRP A 25 -4.74 -10.07 -31.92
N LEU A 26 -3.73 -10.94 -32.05
CA LEU A 26 -2.97 -11.44 -30.90
C LEU A 26 -2.17 -10.34 -30.18
N LEU A 27 -1.72 -9.30 -30.88
CA LEU A 27 -0.92 -8.23 -30.27
C LEU A 27 -1.76 -7.13 -29.62
N PHE A 28 -2.95 -6.83 -30.15
CA PHE A 28 -3.77 -5.69 -29.71
C PHE A 28 -5.08 -6.08 -29.02
N PHE A 29 -5.63 -7.27 -29.27
CA PHE A 29 -6.89 -7.72 -28.67
C PHE A 29 -6.68 -8.84 -27.64
N ASP A 30 -5.52 -9.49 -27.61
CA ASP A 30 -5.19 -10.45 -26.55
C ASP A 30 -4.87 -9.72 -25.23
N ARG A 31 -5.07 -10.40 -24.09
CA ARG A 31 -5.08 -9.89 -22.70
C ARG A 31 -3.79 -9.19 -22.23
N ASN A 32 -2.81 -9.00 -23.09
CA ASN A 32 -1.55 -8.33 -22.82
C ASN A 32 -1.61 -6.82 -23.05
N ASP A 33 -2.78 -6.21 -22.81
CA ASP A 33 -2.95 -4.77 -22.88
C ASP A 33 -1.96 -4.05 -21.97
N PHE A 34 -1.24 -3.09 -22.55
CA PHE A 34 -0.29 -2.24 -21.83
C PHE A 34 -0.93 -1.53 -20.62
N PHE A 35 -2.21 -1.16 -20.76
CA PHE A 35 -3.01 -0.55 -19.70
C PHE A 35 -3.16 -1.46 -18.49
N ILE A 36 -3.54 -2.72 -18.71
CA ILE A 36 -3.71 -3.72 -17.67
C ILE A 36 -2.38 -3.99 -16.96
N GLN A 37 -1.26 -4.07 -17.69
CA GLN A 37 0.04 -4.22 -17.03
C GLN A 37 0.42 -2.99 -16.19
N ARG A 38 0.06 -1.78 -16.61
CA ARG A 38 0.34 -0.56 -15.85
C ARG A 38 -0.45 -0.52 -14.55
N GLU A 39 -1.72 -0.90 -14.60
CA GLU A 39 -2.60 -0.99 -13.42
C GLU A 39 -2.10 -2.05 -12.44
N ARG A 40 -1.82 -3.27 -12.91
CA ARG A 40 -1.24 -4.32 -12.06
C ARG A 40 0.09 -3.91 -11.43
N ARG A 41 0.96 -3.19 -12.16
CA ARG A 41 2.21 -2.66 -11.60
C ARG A 41 1.95 -1.60 -10.52
N ALA A 42 0.92 -0.78 -10.67
CA ALA A 42 0.54 0.20 -9.65
C ALA A 42 -0.02 -0.49 -8.40
N GLU A 43 -0.89 -1.46 -8.57
CA GLU A 43 -1.45 -2.29 -7.49
C GLU A 43 -0.34 -3.03 -6.74
N LEU A 44 0.61 -3.64 -7.46
CA LEU A 44 1.75 -4.33 -6.87
C LEU A 44 2.62 -3.39 -6.03
N ARG A 45 2.88 -2.16 -6.51
CA ARG A 45 3.61 -1.15 -5.74
C ARG A 45 2.84 -0.71 -4.50
N ALA A 46 1.53 -0.51 -4.60
CA ALA A 46 0.69 -0.16 -3.47
C ALA A 46 0.70 -1.26 -2.39
N LEU A 47 0.57 -2.52 -2.81
CA LEU A 47 0.61 -3.67 -1.91
C LEU A 47 1.97 -3.81 -1.21
N GLN A 48 3.06 -3.59 -1.94
CA GLN A 48 4.41 -3.58 -1.37
C GLN A 48 4.62 -2.43 -0.38
N ALA A 49 4.11 -1.24 -0.67
CA ALA A 49 4.17 -0.10 0.26
C ALA A 49 3.40 -0.39 1.55
N SER A 50 2.18 -0.92 1.44
CA SER A 50 1.37 -1.34 2.59
C SER A 50 2.09 -2.42 3.41
N LYS A 51 2.65 -3.44 2.74
CA LYS A 51 3.43 -4.49 3.41
C LYS A 51 4.60 -3.90 4.20
N LYS A 52 5.37 -2.99 3.59
CA LYS A 52 6.51 -2.33 4.25
C LYS A 52 6.05 -1.53 5.46
N HIS A 53 4.95 -0.79 5.34
CA HIS A 53 4.39 0.01 6.42
C HIS A 53 4.00 -0.85 7.63
N TYR A 54 3.22 -1.91 7.40
CA TYR A 54 2.80 -2.80 8.50
C TYR A 54 3.98 -3.55 9.12
N GLN A 55 4.97 -3.97 8.31
CA GLN A 55 6.17 -4.58 8.86
C GLN A 55 6.91 -3.62 9.81
N GLN A 56 7.02 -2.34 9.45
CA GLN A 56 7.64 -1.33 10.31
C GLN A 56 6.85 -1.12 11.60
N GLN A 57 5.51 -1.10 11.56
CA GLN A 57 4.69 -1.00 12.76
C GLN A 57 4.88 -2.21 13.67
N ILE A 58 4.86 -3.42 13.12
CA ILE A 58 5.08 -4.66 13.88
C ILE A 58 6.46 -4.64 14.55
N ASP A 59 7.50 -4.20 13.84
CA ASP A 59 8.86 -4.12 14.39
C ASP A 59 8.95 -3.09 15.53
N GLN A 60 8.23 -1.96 15.41
CA GLN A 60 8.15 -0.95 16.48
C GLN A 60 7.37 -1.46 17.69
N GLU A 61 6.21 -2.08 17.49
CA GLU A 61 5.40 -2.66 18.56
C GLU A 61 6.14 -3.77 19.29
N ARG A 62 6.86 -4.64 18.57
CA ARG A 62 7.69 -5.67 19.19
C ARG A 62 8.75 -5.06 20.09
N LYS A 63 9.47 -4.04 19.62
CA LYS A 63 10.45 -3.31 20.45
C LYS A 63 9.80 -2.68 21.68
N PHE A 64 8.61 -2.08 21.52
CA PHE A 64 7.89 -1.50 22.64
C PHE A 64 7.45 -2.57 23.66
N ALA A 65 6.92 -3.69 23.20
CA ALA A 65 6.53 -4.82 24.04
C ALA A 65 7.73 -5.43 24.77
N ASP A 66 8.89 -5.55 24.10
CA ASP A 66 10.13 -6.02 24.71
C ASP A 66 10.63 -5.04 25.77
N ASN A 67 10.57 -3.72 25.51
CA ASN A 67 10.89 -2.71 26.51
C ASN A 67 9.93 -2.78 27.70
N LEU A 68 8.63 -2.98 27.46
CA LEU A 68 7.64 -3.14 28.54
C LEU A 68 7.84 -4.42 29.37
N ARG A 69 8.55 -5.41 28.85
CA ARG A 69 8.89 -6.63 29.60
C ARG A 69 10.18 -6.52 30.39
N ASN A 70 11.17 -5.80 29.85
CA ASN A 70 12.54 -5.83 30.36
C ASN A 70 12.98 -4.52 31.01
N ASP A 71 12.28 -3.41 30.79
CA ASP A 71 12.63 -2.09 31.32
C ASP A 71 11.57 -1.56 32.32
N PRO A 72 11.86 -1.57 33.63
CA PRO A 72 10.99 -1.04 34.67
C PRO A 72 10.61 0.43 34.46
N ALA A 73 11.48 1.26 33.88
CA ALA A 73 11.20 2.68 33.65
C ALA A 73 10.14 2.87 32.56
N THR A 74 10.18 2.05 31.50
CA THR A 74 9.16 2.03 30.45
C THR A 74 7.80 1.58 31.00
N ILE A 75 7.77 0.57 31.89
CA ILE A 75 6.55 0.12 32.57
C ILE A 75 5.95 1.22 33.44
N GLU A 76 6.77 1.85 34.29
CA GLU A 76 6.33 2.91 35.20
C GLU A 76 5.77 4.10 34.42
N ARG A 77 6.47 4.54 33.36
CA ARG A 77 6.00 5.62 32.49
C ARG A 77 4.68 5.27 31.82
N PHE A 78 4.54 4.07 31.27
CA PHE A 78 3.29 3.63 30.63
C PHE A 78 2.13 3.56 31.62
N ALA A 79 2.36 3.01 32.81
CA ALA A 79 1.37 2.94 33.89
C ALA A 79 0.91 4.33 34.36
N ARG A 80 1.85 5.29 34.48
CA ARG A 80 1.55 6.68 34.83
C ARG A 80 0.81 7.43 33.74
N GLU A 81 1.26 7.34 32.48
CA GLU A 81 0.66 8.10 31.36
C GLU A 81 -0.69 7.54 30.92
N ARG A 82 -0.87 6.21 30.89
CA ARG A 82 -2.09 5.59 30.36
C ARG A 82 -3.14 5.31 31.42
N TYR A 83 -2.71 4.97 32.63
CA TYR A 83 -3.61 4.56 33.71
C TYR A 83 -3.60 5.51 34.91
N GLY A 84 -2.76 6.56 34.89
CA GLY A 84 -2.67 7.51 36.01
C GLY A 84 -2.19 6.86 37.31
N MET A 85 -1.49 5.73 37.24
CA MET A 85 -1.03 5.02 38.44
C MET A 85 -0.06 5.87 39.25
N LYS A 86 -0.22 5.88 40.58
CA LYS A 86 0.62 6.62 41.53
C LYS A 86 1.12 5.68 42.62
N ARG A 87 2.23 6.03 43.29
CA ARG A 87 2.66 5.32 44.50
C ARG A 87 1.81 5.75 45.70
N GLU A 88 1.73 4.92 46.73
CA GLU A 88 0.94 5.17 47.95
C GLU A 88 1.29 6.52 48.61
N ASN A 89 2.54 6.96 48.49
CA ASN A 89 3.08 8.19 49.06
C ASN A 89 3.14 9.38 48.08
N GLU A 90 2.46 9.30 46.93
CA GLU A 90 2.40 10.37 45.93
C GLU A 90 0.97 10.89 45.76
N ASP A 91 0.82 12.19 45.53
CA ASP A 91 -0.45 12.82 45.17
C ASP A 91 -0.48 13.20 43.68
N LEU A 92 -1.50 12.74 42.97
CA LEU A 92 -1.68 12.97 41.53
C LEU A 92 -2.61 14.18 41.32
N PHE A 93 -2.10 15.26 40.74
CA PHE A 93 -2.90 16.44 40.37
C PHE A 93 -3.16 16.45 38.86
N LEU A 94 -4.42 16.26 38.46
CA LEU A 94 -4.85 16.43 37.08
C LEU A 94 -5.23 17.89 36.85
N VAL A 95 -4.39 18.64 36.14
CA VAL A 95 -4.69 20.03 35.76
C VAL A 95 -5.44 20.00 34.42
N PRO A 96 -6.73 20.33 34.37
CA PRO A 96 -7.44 20.47 33.10
C PRO A 96 -6.82 21.65 32.34
N GLY A 97 -6.16 21.37 31.22
CA GLY A 97 -5.77 22.39 30.26
C GLY A 97 -7.01 23.16 29.81
N ALA A 98 -6.87 24.46 29.53
CA ALA A 98 -7.95 25.29 29.01
C ALA A 98 -8.69 24.53 27.90
N LYS A 99 -9.98 24.25 28.13
CA LYS A 99 -10.84 23.32 27.38
C LYS A 99 -10.52 23.24 25.89
N ASN A 100 -10.01 22.09 25.46
CA ASN A 100 -10.42 21.47 24.20
C ASN A 100 -11.15 20.18 24.59
N SER A 101 -12.39 20.35 25.02
CA SER A 101 -13.33 19.32 25.40
C SER A 101 -13.75 18.50 24.19
N GLU A 102 -13.57 17.18 24.23
CA GLU A 102 -14.60 16.18 23.85
C GLU A 102 -14.17 14.74 24.26
N PRO A 103 -15.10 13.78 24.37
CA PRO A 103 -15.31 13.01 25.59
C PRO A 103 -14.69 11.62 25.56
N SER A 104 -14.49 11.09 26.77
CA SER A 104 -14.22 9.68 27.08
C SER A 104 -15.10 8.72 26.25
N ALA A 105 -14.46 7.88 25.44
CA ALA A 105 -15.08 6.73 24.82
C ALA A 105 -15.61 5.76 25.89
N GLN A 106 -16.81 5.22 25.64
CA GLN A 106 -17.38 4.07 26.34
C GLN A 106 -16.63 2.79 26.00
#